data_AF-H6BD60-F1
#
_entry.id   AF-H6BD60-F1
#
_cell.length_a   1.000
_cell.length_b   1.000
_cell.length_c   1.000
_cell.angle_alpha   90.00
_cell.angle_beta   90.00
_cell.angle_gamma   90.00
#
_symmetry.space_group_name_H-M   'P 1'
#
loop_
_entity.id
_entity.type
_entity.pdbx_description
1 polymer ?
#
loop_
_entity_poly.entity_id
_entity_poly.type
_entity_poly.pdbx_seq_one_letter_code
_entity_poly.pdbx_strand_id
1 'polypeptide(L)'
;RTGLKNNMTAFLPPNLLALFAARDPIQYLPPVAKLGSEKKRVPYQGVSIFLKEFEDPKDTPPPTRVETKDERKERKRKERAEQIAYKLEQDLALWDPSNAATGDPYKTLFVARINYDTSESKLRREFEVYGPIRKISLLSDKSSGKPRGYAFIEFEHERDMH
;
A
#
# COMPACT_ATOMS: atom_id res chain seq x y z
N ARG A 1 28.60 3.66 -29.09
CA ARG A 1 27.73 3.17 -28.00
C ARG A 1 28.51 2.13 -27.21
N THR A 2 28.94 2.52 -26.02
CA THR A 2 29.69 1.72 -25.04
C THR A 2 28.80 0.60 -24.50
N GLY A 3 29.03 -0.63 -24.96
CA GLY A 3 28.51 -1.82 -24.29
C GLY A 3 29.59 -2.36 -23.36
N LEU A 4 29.52 -2.01 -22.07
CA LEU A 4 30.18 -2.81 -21.04
C LEU A 4 29.60 -4.22 -21.12
N LYS A 5 30.30 -5.12 -21.80
CA LYS A 5 30.04 -6.55 -21.70
C LYS A 5 30.84 -7.04 -20.52
N ASN A 6 30.15 -7.25 -19.39
CA ASN A 6 30.66 -8.13 -18.35
C ASN A 6 30.79 -9.52 -18.97
N ASN A 7 31.93 -9.81 -19.62
CA ASN A 7 32.22 -11.13 -20.19
C ASN A 7 32.59 -12.06 -19.04
N MET A 8 31.58 -12.65 -18.40
CA MET A 8 31.70 -13.67 -17.34
C MET A 8 32.56 -14.88 -17.76
N THR A 9 32.79 -15.07 -19.07
CA THR A 9 33.58 -16.18 -19.65
C THR A 9 35.00 -15.79 -20.05
N ALA A 10 35.37 -14.49 -19.96
CA ALA A 10 36.68 -14.00 -20.44
C ALA A 10 37.87 -14.47 -19.60
N PHE A 11 37.65 -14.81 -18.33
CA PHE A 11 38.70 -15.21 -17.39
C PHE A 11 38.61 -16.69 -16.97
N LEU A 12 37.93 -17.52 -17.77
CA LEU A 12 37.86 -18.95 -17.53
C LEU A 12 39.16 -19.66 -17.97
N PRO A 13 39.53 -20.78 -17.30
CA PRO A 13 40.66 -21.59 -17.74
C PRO A 13 40.46 -22.11 -19.17
N PRO A 14 41.55 -22.36 -19.93
CA PRO A 14 41.52 -22.59 -21.38
C PRO A 14 40.65 -23.77 -21.81
N ASN A 15 40.51 -24.79 -20.95
CA ASN A 15 39.63 -25.94 -21.17
C ASN A 15 38.14 -25.57 -21.22
N LEU A 16 37.72 -24.60 -20.40
CA LEU A 16 36.34 -24.10 -20.37
C LEU A 16 36.12 -23.00 -21.41
N LEU A 17 37.13 -22.17 -21.69
CA LEU A 17 37.05 -21.13 -22.71
C LEU A 17 36.83 -21.73 -24.11
N ALA A 18 37.45 -22.88 -24.40
CA ALA A 18 37.28 -23.61 -25.66
C ALA A 18 35.82 -24.03 -25.94
N LEU A 19 34.99 -24.25 -24.91
CA LEU A 19 33.58 -24.60 -25.07
C LEU A 19 32.73 -23.45 -25.64
N PHE A 20 33.23 -22.22 -25.52
CA PHE A 20 32.56 -21.01 -26.00
C PHE A 20 33.14 -20.50 -27.33
N ALA A 21 33.92 -21.31 -28.04
CA ALA A 21 34.37 -20.98 -29.39
C ALA A 21 33.16 -20.73 -30.30
N ALA A 22 33.17 -19.59 -31.00
CA ALA A 22 32.12 -19.27 -31.95
C ALA A 22 32.08 -20.34 -33.06
N ARG A 23 30.87 -20.68 -33.52
CA ARG A 23 30.70 -21.52 -34.71
C ARG A 23 31.18 -20.78 -35.95
N ASP A 24 31.46 -21.54 -37.00
CA ASP A 24 31.71 -20.99 -38.33
C ASP A 24 30.60 -20.00 -38.73
N PRO A 25 30.96 -18.92 -39.45
CA PRO A 25 29.99 -17.93 -39.88
C PRO A 25 28.90 -18.59 -40.73
N ILE A 26 27.65 -18.22 -40.48
CA ILE A 26 26.51 -18.74 -41.24
C ILE A 26 26.65 -18.40 -42.73
N GLN A 27 26.30 -19.36 -43.59
CA GLN A 27 26.24 -19.09 -45.02
C GLN A 27 25.14 -18.06 -45.31
N TYR A 28 25.46 -17.06 -46.13
CA TYR A 28 24.49 -16.05 -46.52
C TYR A 28 23.41 -16.66 -47.44
N LEU A 29 22.16 -16.45 -47.08
CA LEU A 29 21.01 -16.70 -47.94
C LEU A 29 20.22 -15.39 -48.10
N PRO A 30 19.69 -15.10 -49.30
CA PRO A 30 18.86 -13.92 -49.50
C PRO A 30 17.58 -14.00 -48.64
N PRO A 31 17.07 -12.87 -48.13
CA PRO A 31 15.85 -12.86 -47.33
C PRO A 31 14.64 -13.30 -48.17
N VAL A 32 13.83 -14.20 -47.61
CA VAL A 32 12.63 -14.75 -48.27
C VAL A 32 11.58 -13.66 -48.55
N ALA A 33 11.45 -12.68 -47.65
CA ALA A 33 10.50 -11.60 -47.80
C ALA A 33 11.16 -10.34 -48.35
N LYS A 34 10.46 -9.66 -49.26
CA LYS A 34 10.85 -8.33 -49.75
C LYS A 34 10.93 -7.32 -48.61
N LEU A 35 11.82 -6.34 -48.76
CA LEU A 35 11.97 -5.22 -47.82
C LEU A 35 10.66 -4.42 -47.73
N GLY A 36 10.38 -3.80 -46.58
CA GLY A 36 9.12 -3.07 -46.35
C GLY A 36 8.79 -1.99 -47.40
N SER A 37 9.80 -1.38 -48.00
CA SER A 37 9.70 -0.40 -49.09
C SER A 37 9.33 -1.02 -50.45
N GLU A 38 9.69 -2.28 -50.67
CA GLU A 38 9.44 -3.02 -51.91
C GLU A 38 8.14 -3.83 -51.84
N LYS A 39 7.52 -3.92 -50.66
CA LYS A 39 6.18 -4.49 -50.47
C LYS A 39 5.14 -3.57 -51.09
N LYS A 40 4.59 -3.95 -52.24
CA LYS A 40 3.39 -3.32 -52.79
C LYS A 40 2.22 -3.57 -51.84
N ARG A 41 1.76 -2.55 -51.13
CA ARG A 41 0.53 -2.57 -50.33
C ARG A 41 -0.64 -2.11 -51.18
N VAL A 42 -1.85 -2.51 -50.81
CA VAL A 42 -3.07 -1.92 -51.37
C VAL A 42 -3.03 -0.40 -51.12
N PRO A 43 -3.25 0.46 -52.12
CA PRO A 43 -3.24 1.90 -51.92
C PRO A 43 -4.35 2.30 -50.95
N TYR A 44 -4.06 3.28 -50.09
CA TYR A 44 -5.09 3.85 -49.22
C TYR A 44 -6.24 4.41 -50.07
N GLN A 45 -7.48 4.04 -49.72
CA GLN A 45 -8.69 4.62 -50.28
C GLN A 45 -9.22 5.71 -49.34
N GLY A 46 -9.96 6.68 -49.89
CA GLY A 46 -10.64 7.69 -49.08
C GLY A 46 -11.84 7.12 -48.33
N VAL A 47 -12.26 7.80 -47.26
CA VAL A 47 -13.44 7.42 -46.45
C VAL A 47 -14.74 7.91 -47.11
N SER A 48 -14.68 8.60 -48.26
CA SER A 48 -15.84 9.19 -48.94
C SER A 48 -16.89 8.18 -49.41
N ILE A 49 -16.51 6.92 -49.60
CA ILE A 49 -17.43 5.85 -50.00
C ILE A 49 -18.51 5.64 -48.91
N PHE A 50 -18.15 5.88 -47.64
CA PHE A 50 -19.00 5.65 -46.48
C PHE A 50 -19.89 6.86 -46.14
N LEU A 51 -19.86 7.94 -46.92
CA LEU A 51 -20.65 9.14 -46.61
C LEU A 51 -22.17 8.86 -46.56
N LYS A 52 -22.62 7.85 -47.30
CA LYS A 52 -24.02 7.40 -47.34
C LYS A 52 -24.45 6.59 -46.10
N GLU A 53 -23.49 6.16 -45.29
CA GLU A 53 -23.73 5.32 -44.10
C GLU A 53 -23.87 6.16 -42.81
N PHE A 54 -23.61 7.46 -42.87
CA PHE A 54 -23.79 8.34 -41.71
C PHE A 54 -25.26 8.69 -41.51
N GLU A 55 -25.76 8.51 -40.29
CA GLU A 55 -27.10 8.93 -39.88
C GLU A 55 -27.21 10.46 -39.86
N ASP A 56 -28.42 10.96 -40.10
CA ASP A 56 -28.71 12.39 -40.01
C ASP A 56 -28.58 12.86 -38.54
N PRO A 57 -27.94 14.00 -38.27
CA PRO A 57 -27.68 14.48 -36.91
C PRO A 57 -28.95 14.82 -36.11
N LYS A 58 -30.12 14.77 -36.74
CA LYS A 58 -31.44 14.92 -36.10
C LYS A 58 -31.92 13.60 -35.48
N ASP A 59 -31.53 12.46 -36.06
CA ASP A 59 -31.92 11.13 -35.62
C ASP A 59 -30.91 10.55 -34.62
N THR A 60 -29.70 11.12 -34.56
CA THR A 60 -28.68 10.74 -33.58
C THR A 60 -28.96 11.38 -32.21
N PRO A 61 -29.26 10.62 -31.15
CA PRO A 61 -29.40 11.18 -29.82
C PRO A 61 -28.09 11.81 -29.35
N PRO A 62 -28.12 12.86 -28.51
CA PRO A 62 -26.90 13.44 -27.96
C PRO A 62 -26.12 12.35 -27.20
N PRO A 63 -24.78 12.35 -27.27
CA PRO A 63 -23.97 11.34 -26.60
C PRO A 63 -24.27 11.36 -25.10
N THR A 64 -24.58 10.19 -24.54
CA THR A 64 -24.80 10.04 -23.11
C THR A 64 -23.51 10.37 -22.37
N ARG A 65 -23.54 11.38 -21.49
CA ARG A 65 -22.40 11.71 -20.64
C ARG A 65 -22.21 10.58 -19.64
N VAL A 66 -21.33 9.64 -19.96
CA VAL A 66 -20.86 8.61 -19.04
C VAL A 66 -19.94 9.28 -18.02
N GLU A 67 -20.02 8.85 -16.76
CA GLU A 67 -19.11 9.31 -15.72
C GLU A 67 -17.66 9.11 -16.16
N THR A 68 -16.87 10.17 -16.05
CA THR A 68 -15.43 10.08 -16.21
C THR A 68 -14.84 9.21 -15.09
N LYS A 69 -13.64 8.68 -15.32
CA LYS A 69 -12.93 7.88 -14.32
C LYS A 69 -12.72 8.65 -13.01
N ASP A 70 -12.54 9.96 -13.09
CA ASP A 70 -12.31 10.84 -11.94
C ASP A 70 -13.58 11.04 -11.13
N GLU A 71 -14.72 11.32 -11.78
CA GLU A 71 -16.05 11.40 -11.13
C GLU A 71 -16.39 10.07 -10.42
N ARG A 72 -16.12 8.92 -11.05
CA ARG A 72 -16.32 7.60 -10.44
C ARG A 72 -15.44 7.38 -9.21
N LYS A 73 -14.19 7.90 -9.22
CA LYS A 73 -13.25 7.78 -8.10
C LYS A 73 -13.68 8.66 -6.92
N GLU A 74 -14.15 9.87 -7.20
CA GLU A 74 -14.65 10.80 -6.18
C GLU A 74 -15.90 10.26 -5.49
N ARG A 75 -16.86 9.72 -6.24
CA ARG A 75 -18.04 9.06 -5.65
C ARG A 75 -17.63 7.97 -4.65
N LYS A 76 -16.76 7.04 -5.08
CA LYS A 76 -16.27 5.96 -4.19
C LYS A 76 -15.52 6.48 -2.96
N ARG A 77 -14.77 7.58 -3.09
CA ARG A 77 -14.06 8.19 -1.96
C ARG A 77 -15.05 8.82 -0.98
N LYS A 78 -16.08 9.50 -1.49
CA LYS A 78 -17.12 10.14 -0.69
C LYS A 78 -17.96 9.10 0.06
N GLU A 79 -18.43 8.06 -0.63
CA GLU A 79 -19.17 6.94 -0.03
C GLU A 79 -18.36 6.28 1.10
N ARG A 80 -17.06 6.03 0.89
CA ARG A 80 -16.18 5.48 1.93
C ARG A 80 -16.01 6.43 3.11
N ALA A 81 -15.86 7.73 2.85
CA ALA A 81 -15.72 8.72 3.91
C ALA A 81 -17.01 8.84 4.74
N GLU A 82 -18.17 8.82 4.10
CA GLU A 82 -19.48 8.81 4.75
C GLU A 82 -19.68 7.55 5.59
N GLN A 83 -19.30 6.37 5.08
CA GLN A 83 -19.33 5.13 5.85
C GLN A 83 -18.41 5.16 7.08
N ILE A 84 -17.19 5.69 6.93
CA ILE A 84 -16.25 5.86 8.06
C ILE A 84 -16.82 6.84 9.08
N ALA A 85 -17.41 7.96 8.63
CA ALA A 85 -18.01 8.95 9.51
C ALA A 85 -19.20 8.38 10.29
N TYR A 86 -20.10 7.66 9.61
CA TYR A 86 -21.23 7.00 10.23
C TYR A 86 -20.79 5.96 11.26
N LYS A 87 -19.78 5.14 10.93
CA LYS A 87 -19.22 4.18 11.88
C LYS A 87 -18.59 4.86 13.09
N LEU A 88 -17.84 5.94 12.89
CA LEU A 88 -17.24 6.71 13.97
C LEU A 88 -18.30 7.30 14.90
N GLU A 89 -19.40 7.81 14.35
CA GLU A 89 -20.53 8.35 15.13
C GLU A 89 -21.18 7.25 15.99
N GLN A 90 -21.39 6.06 15.44
CA GLN A 90 -21.88 4.90 16.20
C GLN A 90 -20.90 4.46 17.29
N ASP A 91 -19.61 4.35 16.97
CA ASP A 91 -18.58 3.96 17.91
C ASP A 91 -18.46 4.98 19.06
N LEU A 92 -18.61 6.28 18.77
CA LEU A 92 -18.61 7.35 19.77
C LEU A 92 -19.85 7.27 20.68
N ALA A 93 -21.03 7.00 20.11
CA ALA A 93 -22.26 6.86 20.89
C ALA A 93 -22.24 5.65 21.84
N LEU A 94 -21.50 4.59 21.48
CA LEU A 94 -21.33 3.39 22.32
C LEU A 94 -20.18 3.53 23.33
N TRP A 95 -19.30 4.53 23.18
CA TRP A 95 -18.11 4.66 24.00
C TRP A 95 -18.41 5.30 25.36
N ASP A 96 -18.45 4.47 26.41
CA ASP A 96 -18.48 4.91 27.81
C ASP A 96 -17.19 4.49 28.54
N PRO A 97 -16.25 5.44 28.81
CA PRO A 97 -15.02 5.14 29.53
C PRO A 97 -15.24 4.86 31.02
N SER A 98 -16.36 5.30 31.60
CA SER A 98 -16.64 5.21 33.05
C SER A 98 -16.87 3.76 33.49
N ASN A 99 -17.44 2.94 32.61
CA ASN A 99 -17.69 1.53 32.88
C ASN A 99 -16.39 0.68 32.85
N ALA A 100 -15.38 1.11 32.08
CA ALA A 100 -14.14 0.35 31.90
C ALA A 100 -12.98 0.81 32.79
N ALA A 101 -12.94 2.09 33.16
CA ALA A 101 -11.89 2.66 33.99
C ALA A 101 -12.24 2.47 35.48
N THR A 102 -11.50 1.59 36.16
CA THR A 102 -11.61 1.41 37.61
C THR A 102 -10.51 2.21 38.31
N GLY A 103 -10.87 3.24 39.07
CA GLY A 103 -9.92 4.04 39.86
C GLY A 103 -10.22 5.53 39.84
N ASP A 104 -9.37 6.28 40.55
CA ASP A 104 -9.42 7.75 40.53
C ASP A 104 -8.63 8.27 39.30
N PRO A 105 -9.28 9.00 38.37
CA PRO A 105 -8.61 9.56 37.19
C PRO A 105 -7.43 10.47 37.54
N TYR A 106 -7.50 11.19 38.67
CA TYR A 106 -6.46 12.11 39.11
C TYR A 106 -5.24 11.39 39.69
N LYS A 107 -5.35 10.09 39.98
CA LYS A 107 -4.24 9.25 40.47
C LYS A 107 -3.69 8.31 39.41
N THR A 108 -4.21 8.39 38.18
CA THR A 108 -3.93 7.42 37.13
C THR A 108 -3.08 8.04 36.03
N LEU A 109 -1.82 7.60 35.94
CA LEU A 109 -0.88 7.99 34.89
C LEU A 109 -1.08 7.14 33.63
N PHE A 110 -1.23 7.80 32.48
CA PHE A 110 -1.21 7.15 31.17
C PHE A 110 0.21 7.13 30.61
N VAL A 111 0.73 5.93 30.34
CA VAL A 111 2.06 5.73 29.77
C VAL A 111 1.91 5.05 28.41
N ALA A 112 2.42 5.68 27.35
CA ALA A 112 2.37 5.15 25.98
C ALA A 112 3.77 4.97 25.39
N ARG A 113 3.84 4.34 24.21
CA ARG A 113 5.10 4.03 23.49
C ARG A 113 6.03 3.11 24.30
N ILE A 114 5.44 2.21 25.05
CA ILE A 114 6.15 1.18 25.81
C ILE A 114 6.63 0.10 24.82
N ASN A 115 7.86 -0.37 24.97
CA ASN A 115 8.34 -1.50 24.17
C ASN A 115 7.48 -2.75 24.45
N TYR A 116 7.15 -3.52 23.42
CA TYR A 116 6.27 -4.69 23.51
C TYR A 116 6.82 -5.80 24.42
N ASP A 117 8.13 -5.88 24.59
CA ASP A 117 8.78 -6.87 25.47
C ASP A 117 8.82 -6.43 26.95
N THR A 118 8.33 -5.23 27.27
CA THR A 118 8.37 -4.69 28.62
C THR A 118 7.33 -5.38 29.49
N SER A 119 7.75 -6.01 30.59
CA SER A 119 6.85 -6.61 31.57
C SER A 119 6.30 -5.58 32.56
N GLU A 120 5.16 -5.90 33.16
CA GLU A 120 4.57 -5.10 34.24
C GLU A 120 5.55 -4.88 35.40
N SER A 121 6.35 -5.90 35.75
CA SER A 121 7.36 -5.80 36.82
C SER A 121 8.44 -4.76 36.52
N LYS A 122 8.82 -4.62 35.24
CA LYS A 122 9.79 -3.60 34.83
C LYS A 122 9.17 -2.20 34.94
N LEU A 123 7.92 -2.03 34.50
CA LEU A 123 7.19 -0.77 34.68
C LEU A 123 7.08 -0.42 36.17
N ARG A 124 6.71 -1.39 37.02
CA ARG A 124 6.62 -1.17 38.46
C ARG A 124 7.93 -0.66 39.02
N ARG A 125 9.06 -1.31 38.71
CA ARG A 125 10.39 -0.91 39.20
C ARG A 125 10.78 0.51 38.81
N GLU A 126 10.50 0.92 37.58
CA GLU A 126 10.86 2.27 37.08
C GLU A 126 9.95 3.35 37.69
N PHE A 127 8.66 3.06 37.87
CA PHE A 127 7.69 4.05 38.36
C PHE A 127 7.52 4.08 39.88
N GLU A 128 7.94 3.05 40.61
CA GLU A 128 7.88 2.98 42.08
C GLU A 128 8.84 3.98 42.76
N VAL A 129 9.78 4.55 42.01
CA VAL A 129 10.68 5.63 42.47
C VAL A 129 9.92 6.92 42.79
N TYR A 130 8.79 7.17 42.12
CA TYR A 130 7.99 8.38 42.31
C TYR A 130 7.00 8.25 43.46
N GLY A 131 6.56 7.03 43.77
CA GLY A 131 5.69 6.76 44.90
C GLY A 131 5.09 5.35 44.89
N PRO A 132 4.37 4.98 45.96
CA PRO A 132 3.70 3.68 46.06
C PRO A 132 2.62 3.52 44.97
N ILE A 133 2.77 2.47 44.17
CA ILE A 133 1.84 2.11 43.09
C ILE A 133 0.74 1.17 43.62
N ARG A 134 -0.52 1.56 43.41
CA ARG A 134 -1.71 0.78 43.75
C ARG A 134 -2.00 -0.32 42.73
N LYS A 135 -2.00 0.03 41.44
CA LYS A 135 -2.34 -0.91 40.36
C LYS A 135 -1.66 -0.53 39.05
N ILE A 136 -1.19 -1.52 38.29
CA ILE A 136 -0.73 -1.35 36.91
C ILE A 136 -1.66 -2.15 36.00
N SER A 137 -2.11 -1.53 34.92
CA SER A 137 -2.93 -2.19 33.89
C SER A 137 -2.26 -2.01 32.54
N LEU A 138 -1.52 -3.03 32.11
CA LEU A 138 -0.92 -3.10 30.77
C LEU A 138 -1.98 -3.61 29.78
N LEU A 139 -2.38 -2.78 28.81
CA LEU A 139 -3.44 -3.17 27.89
C LEU A 139 -2.89 -3.96 26.70
N SER A 140 -3.51 -5.11 26.45
CA SER A 140 -3.33 -5.93 25.28
C SER A 140 -4.55 -5.84 24.36
N ASP A 141 -4.33 -6.12 23.08
CA ASP A 141 -5.41 -6.28 22.11
C ASP A 141 -6.22 -7.54 22.46
N LYS A 142 -7.54 -7.38 22.64
CA LYS A 142 -8.46 -8.46 23.04
C LYS A 142 -8.52 -9.59 22.01
N SER A 143 -8.23 -9.29 20.73
CA SER A 143 -8.29 -10.27 19.65
C SER A 143 -7.00 -11.06 19.49
N SER A 144 -5.85 -10.38 19.51
CA SER A 144 -4.54 -11.00 19.27
C SER A 144 -3.76 -11.36 20.53
N GLY A 145 -4.16 -10.85 21.69
CA GLY A 145 -3.44 -10.98 22.97
C GLY A 145 -2.13 -10.18 23.04
N LYS A 146 -1.76 -9.48 21.96
CA LYS A 146 -0.49 -8.75 21.89
C LYS A 146 -0.55 -7.45 22.70
N PRO A 147 0.55 -7.04 23.36
CA PRO A 147 0.59 -5.79 24.10
C PRO A 147 0.38 -4.61 23.15
N ARG A 148 -0.49 -3.68 23.54
CA ARG A 148 -0.88 -2.52 22.71
C ARG A 148 0.12 -1.37 22.81
N GLY A 149 1.11 -1.49 23.70
CA GLY A 149 2.20 -0.52 23.88
C GLY A 149 1.84 0.67 24.77
N TYR A 150 0.79 0.54 25.60
CA TYR A 150 0.44 1.53 26.60
C TYR A 150 -0.11 0.87 27.88
N ALA A 151 0.01 1.58 29.00
CA ALA A 151 -0.40 1.14 30.32
C ALA A 151 -1.04 2.29 31.11
N PHE A 152 -1.89 1.94 32.07
CA PHE A 152 -2.37 2.84 33.11
C PHE A 152 -1.74 2.45 34.45
N ILE A 153 -1.17 3.41 35.15
CA ILE A 153 -0.54 3.22 36.46
C ILE A 153 -1.30 4.07 37.47
N GLU A 154 -1.96 3.42 38.41
CA GLU A 154 -2.67 4.07 39.51
C GLU A 154 -1.77 4.15 40.73
N PHE A 155 -1.52 5.36 41.22
CA PHE A 155 -0.77 5.62 42.46
C PHE A 155 -1.70 5.68 43.68
N GLU A 156 -1.15 5.50 44.88
CA GLU A 156 -1.93 5.67 46.12
C GLU A 156 -2.31 7.15 46.38
N HIS A 157 -1.37 8.06 46.10
CA HIS A 157 -1.56 9.51 46.29
C HIS A 157 -1.45 10.26 44.96
N GLU A 158 -2.32 11.25 44.76
CA GLU A 158 -2.30 12.14 43.59
C GLU A 158 -0.97 12.90 43.45
N ARG A 159 -0.37 13.31 44.58
CA ARG A 159 0.92 14.01 44.60
C ARG A 159 2.08 13.20 43.99
N ASP A 160 1.97 11.88 43.98
CA ASP A 160 3.01 10.98 43.49
C ASP A 160 2.95 10.83 41.94
N MET A 161 1.87 11.32 41.32
CA MET A 161 1.69 11.37 39.86
C MET A 161 2.39 12.57 39.20
N HIS A 162 2.64 13.65 39.97
CA HIS A 162 3.07 14.96 39.48
C HIS A 162 4.58 15.21 39.55
#